data_AF-A0ABD3UJ08-F1
#
_entry.id   AF-A0ABD3UJ08-F1
#
_cell.length_a   1.000
_cell.length_b   1.000
_cell.length_c   1.000
_cell.angle_alpha   90.00
_cell.angle_beta   90.00
_cell.angle_gamma   90.00
#
_symmetry.space_group_name_H-M   'P 1'
#
loop_
_entity.id
_entity.type
_entity.pdbx_description
1 polymer ?
#
loop_
_entity_poly.entity_id
_entity_poly.type
_entity_poly.pdbx_seq_one_letter_code
_entity_poly.pdbx_strand_id
1 'polypeptide(L)'
;MPRFAPKALFWETIILGIQINFMKLKNKIASDGRDQKSLYKITKHLMGASNEVVLPSSTSSKHLAQDFSNFFINKVEGIRNDIKTQNSLSNMNTNVLTPFSPLATNMMDFVPVSE
;
A
#
# COMPACT_ATOMS: atom_id res chain seq x y z
N MET A 1 -7.87 -20.82 48.59
CA MET A 1 -6.94 -20.80 47.44
C MET A 1 -7.72 -20.43 46.18
N PRO A 2 -7.53 -19.26 45.56
CA PRO A 2 -8.24 -18.93 44.34
C PRO A 2 -7.59 -19.69 43.17
N ARG A 3 -8.40 -20.45 42.44
CA ARG A 3 -8.02 -21.24 41.27
C ARG A 3 -8.02 -20.29 40.07
N PHE A 4 -6.87 -19.72 39.72
CA PHE A 4 -6.72 -18.80 38.59
C PHE A 4 -7.03 -19.52 37.26
N ALA A 5 -7.87 -18.91 36.43
CA ALA A 5 -8.40 -19.52 35.21
C ALA A 5 -7.40 -19.39 34.03
N PRO A 6 -7.03 -20.48 33.34
CA PRO A 6 -6.02 -20.49 32.28
C PRO A 6 -6.36 -19.62 31.05
N LYS A 7 -7.65 -19.29 30.85
CA LYS A 7 -8.09 -18.39 29.77
C LYS A 7 -7.61 -16.94 29.96
N ALA A 8 -7.45 -16.49 31.20
CA ALA A 8 -6.97 -15.14 31.49
C ALA A 8 -5.51 -14.98 31.06
N LEU A 9 -4.67 -15.97 31.38
CA LEU A 9 -3.24 -15.98 31.02
C LEU A 9 -3.01 -15.99 29.49
N PHE A 10 -3.90 -16.63 28.74
CA PHE A 10 -3.82 -16.64 27.28
C PHE A 10 -3.99 -15.23 26.68
N TRP A 11 -5.05 -14.51 27.08
CA TRP A 11 -5.28 -13.15 26.59
C TRP A 11 -4.20 -12.17 27.04
N GLU A 12 -3.71 -12.28 28.27
CA GLU A 12 -2.56 -11.49 28.76
C GLU A 12 -1.31 -11.70 27.88
N THR A 13 -1.03 -12.95 27.50
CA THR A 13 0.11 -13.27 26.62
C THR A 13 -0.05 -12.65 25.23
N ILE A 14 -1.26 -12.70 24.68
CA ILE A 14 -1.57 -12.07 23.38
C ILE A 14 -1.41 -10.55 23.46
N ILE A 15 -1.95 -9.91 24.49
CA ILE A 15 -1.87 -8.46 24.70
C ILE A 15 -0.42 -8.01 24.86
N LEU A 16 0.38 -8.73 25.67
CA LEU A 16 1.80 -8.45 25.84
C LEU A 16 2.57 -8.58 24.51
N GLY A 17 2.28 -9.61 23.72
CA GLY A 17 2.87 -9.80 22.40
C GLY A 17 2.59 -8.64 21.45
N ILE A 18 1.34 -8.16 21.41
CA ILE A 18 0.92 -7.02 20.60
C ILE A 18 1.63 -5.74 21.06
N GLN A 19 1.68 -5.49 22.37
CA GLN A 19 2.35 -4.32 22.96
C GLN A 19 3.85 -4.29 22.64
N ILE A 20 4.53 -5.43 22.78
CA ILE A 20 5.96 -5.55 22.47
C ILE A 20 6.22 -5.25 20.98
N ASN A 21 5.38 -5.76 20.08
CA ASN A 21 5.52 -5.52 18.65
C ASN A 21 5.31 -4.04 18.31
N PHE A 22 4.25 -3.44 18.85
CA PHE A 22 3.97 -2.02 18.68
C PHE A 22 5.14 -1.15 19.17
N MET A 23 5.72 -1.48 20.33
CA MET A 23 6.84 -0.73 20.89
C MET A 23 8.10 -0.84 20.03
N LYS A 24 8.42 -2.05 19.53
CA LYS A 24 9.54 -2.27 18.60
C LYS A 24 9.38 -1.45 17.32
N LEU A 25 8.17 -1.42 16.78
CA LEU A 25 7.88 -0.69 15.55
C LEU A 25 7.98 0.82 15.73
N LYS A 26 7.43 1.34 16.83
CA LYS A 26 7.50 2.78 17.17
C LYS A 26 8.95 3.27 17.24
N ASN A 27 9.82 2.49 17.87
CA ASN A 27 11.25 2.82 17.94
C ASN A 27 11.92 2.80 16.55
N LYS A 28 11.54 1.84 15.70
CA LYS A 28 12.06 1.72 14.33
C LYS A 28 11.61 2.88 13.43
N ILE A 29 10.38 3.37 13.59
CA ILE A 29 9.90 4.56 12.88
C ILE A 29 10.64 5.81 13.34
N ALA A 30 10.91 5.94 14.65
CA ALA A 30 11.67 7.06 15.19
C ALA A 30 13.13 7.08 14.69
N SER A 31 13.77 5.91 14.52
CA SER A 31 15.12 5.82 13.94
C SER A 31 15.14 6.07 12.43
N ASP A 32 14.16 5.52 11.71
CA ASP A 32 14.12 5.48 10.25
C ASP A 32 13.34 6.65 9.64
N GLY A 33 12.93 7.66 10.43
CA GLY A 33 12.03 8.73 10.00
C GLY A 33 12.52 9.60 8.84
N ARG A 34 13.81 9.50 8.47
CA ARG A 34 14.41 10.17 7.29
C ARG A 34 14.67 9.21 6.13
N ASP A 35 14.50 7.90 6.30
CA ASP A 35 14.66 6.90 5.25
C ASP A 35 13.29 6.40 4.78
N GLN A 36 12.84 6.99 3.67
CA GLN A 36 11.58 6.65 3.01
C GLN A 36 11.47 5.16 2.63
N LYS A 37 12.57 4.49 2.25
CA LYS A 37 12.52 3.06 1.91
C LYS A 37 12.30 2.19 3.14
N SER A 38 12.97 2.52 4.23
CA SER A 38 12.80 1.80 5.50
C SER A 38 11.40 2.01 6.07
N LEU A 39 10.86 3.24 5.99
CA LEU A 39 9.48 3.53 6.40
C LEU A 39 8.45 2.81 5.52
N TYR A 40 8.66 2.77 4.20
CA TYR A 40 7.81 2.01 3.29
C TYR A 40 7.79 0.51 3.63
N LYS A 41 8.94 -0.09 3.94
CA LYS A 41 9.04 -1.51 4.33
C LYS A 41 8.29 -1.80 5.64
N ILE A 42 8.39 -0.90 6.61
CA ILE A 42 7.66 -0.96 7.90
C ILE A 42 6.15 -0.90 7.64
N THR A 43 5.68 0.12 6.91
CA THR A 43 4.25 0.28 6.61
C THR A 43 3.69 -0.89 5.81
N LYS A 44 4.46 -1.40 4.83
CA LYS A 44 4.09 -2.58 4.05
C LYS A 44 3.89 -3.82 4.93
N HIS A 45 4.78 -4.04 5.90
CA HIS A 45 4.66 -5.14 6.86
C HIS A 45 3.42 -4.99 7.75
N LEU A 46 3.07 -3.77 8.16
CA LEU A 46 1.88 -3.51 8.97
C LEU A 46 0.58 -3.76 8.25
N MET A 47 0.53 -3.40 6.96
CA MET A 47 -0.66 -3.60 6.13
C MET A 47 -0.85 -5.06 5.71
N GLY A 48 -0.01 -5.99 6.20
CA GLY A 48 -0.08 -7.40 5.81
C GLY A 48 0.26 -7.65 4.33
N ALA A 49 0.83 -6.66 3.64
CA ALA A 49 1.23 -6.81 2.25
C ALA A 49 2.51 -7.65 2.20
N SER A 50 2.34 -8.96 2.03
CA SER A 50 3.47 -9.87 1.86
C SER A 50 4.28 -9.46 0.64
N ASN A 51 5.61 -9.41 0.80
CA ASN A 51 6.54 -9.20 -0.32
C ASN A 51 6.71 -10.46 -1.19
N GLU A 52 6.09 -11.56 -0.79
CA GLU A 52 6.15 -12.81 -1.53
C GLU A 52 5.19 -12.74 -2.70
N VAL A 53 5.70 -12.21 -3.81
CA VAL A 53 5.28 -12.72 -5.11
C VAL A 53 5.85 -14.13 -5.19
N VAL A 54 5.08 -15.12 -4.72
CA VAL A 54 5.43 -16.52 -4.90
C VAL A 54 5.24 -16.80 -6.39
N LEU A 55 6.35 -16.79 -7.12
CA LEU A 55 6.38 -17.25 -8.50
C LEU A 55 5.98 -18.73 -8.54
N PRO A 56 5.24 -19.17 -9.56
CA PRO A 56 4.93 -20.58 -9.70
C PRO A 56 6.21 -21.41 -9.74
N SER A 57 6.23 -22.53 -9.00
CA SER A 57 7.33 -23.48 -8.98
C SER A 57 6.83 -24.87 -9.32
N SER A 58 7.49 -25.54 -10.25
CA SER A 58 7.18 -26.91 -10.66
C SER A 58 8.46 -27.62 -11.03
N THR A 59 8.52 -28.92 -10.72
CA THR A 59 9.64 -29.79 -11.10
C THR A 59 9.62 -30.17 -12.58
N SER A 60 8.48 -29.97 -13.26
CA SER A 60 8.32 -30.21 -14.70
C SER A 60 8.34 -28.89 -15.45
N SER A 61 9.24 -28.74 -16.43
CA SER A 61 9.38 -27.52 -17.24
C SER A 61 8.11 -27.17 -18.02
N LYS A 62 7.37 -28.18 -18.50
CA LYS A 62 6.11 -28.00 -19.20
C LYS A 62 5.01 -27.45 -18.29
N HIS A 63 4.90 -27.98 -17.07
CA HIS A 63 3.95 -27.49 -16.08
C HIS A 63 4.35 -26.10 -15.59
N LEU A 64 5.64 -25.87 -15.37
CA LEU A 64 6.16 -24.56 -14.99
C LEU A 64 5.77 -23.49 -15.99
N ALA A 65 5.99 -23.73 -17.30
CA ALA A 65 5.62 -22.78 -18.35
C ALA A 65 4.13 -22.48 -18.38
N GLN A 66 3.29 -23.49 -18.16
CA GLN A 66 1.84 -23.31 -18.08
C GLN A 66 1.44 -22.50 -16.85
N ASP A 67 1.99 -22.83 -15.69
CA ASP A 67 1.68 -22.14 -14.42
C ASP A 67 2.13 -20.67 -14.47
N PHE A 68 3.28 -20.40 -15.08
CA PHE A 68 3.75 -19.04 -15.36
C PHE A 68 2.82 -18.27 -16.31
N SER A 69 2.37 -18.92 -17.39
CA SER A 69 1.42 -18.31 -18.33
C SER A 69 0.13 -17.92 -17.60
N ASN A 70 -0.46 -18.86 -16.87
CA ASN A 70 -1.67 -18.64 -16.09
C ASN A 70 -1.49 -17.54 -15.03
N PHE A 71 -0.36 -17.56 -14.31
CA PHE A 71 -0.05 -16.58 -13.28
C PHE A 71 -0.04 -15.14 -13.83
N PHE A 72 0.65 -14.92 -14.95
CA PHE A 72 0.73 -13.57 -15.53
C PHE A 72 -0.57 -13.12 -16.16
N ILE A 73 -1.32 -14.01 -16.83
CA ILE A 73 -2.65 -13.69 -17.37
C ILE A 73 -3.57 -13.23 -16.23
N ASN A 74 -3.68 -14.04 -15.17
CA ASN A 74 -4.53 -13.73 -14.02
C ASN A 74 -4.11 -12.42 -13.33
N LYS A 75 -2.80 -12.16 -13.23
CA LYS A 75 -2.28 -10.92 -12.64
C LYS A 75 -2.65 -9.69 -13.49
N VAL A 76 -2.55 -9.78 -14.80
CA VAL A 76 -2.93 -8.69 -15.72
C VAL A 76 -4.43 -8.44 -15.68
N GLU A 77 -5.25 -9.50 -15.65
CA GLU A 77 -6.70 -9.38 -15.52
C GLU A 77 -7.11 -8.75 -14.20
N GLY A 78 -6.50 -9.17 -13.08
CA GLY A 78 -6.71 -8.56 -11.77
C GLY A 78 -6.45 -7.06 -11.78
N ILE A 79 -5.28 -6.63 -12.27
CA ILE A 79 -4.93 -5.21 -12.36
C ILE A 79 -5.93 -4.43 -13.22
N ARG A 80 -6.36 -4.98 -14.38
CA ARG A 80 -7.34 -4.33 -15.25
C ARG A 80 -8.69 -4.15 -14.56
N ASN A 81 -9.13 -5.16 -13.80
CA ASN A 81 -10.39 -5.13 -13.07
C ASN A 81 -10.33 -4.16 -11.90
N ASP A 82 -9.21 -4.09 -11.19
CA ASP A 82 -9.00 -3.12 -10.11
C ASP A 82 -9.08 -1.69 -10.64
N ILE A 83 -8.41 -1.38 -11.76
CA ILE A 83 -8.46 -0.05 -12.39
C ILE A 83 -9.90 0.31 -12.81
N LYS A 84 -10.63 -0.62 -13.44
CA LYS A 84 -12.05 -0.41 -13.81
C LYS A 84 -12.93 -0.13 -12.60
N THR A 85 -12.66 -0.81 -11.48
CA THR A 85 -13.39 -0.65 -10.22
C THR A 85 -13.11 0.71 -9.60
N GLN A 86 -11.84 1.15 -9.57
CA GLN A 86 -11.45 2.48 -9.09
C GLN A 86 -12.04 3.61 -9.94
N ASN A 87 -12.03 3.49 -11.27
CA ASN A 87 -12.65 4.48 -12.15
C ASN A 87 -14.18 4.56 -11.98
N SER A 88 -14.83 3.43 -11.67
CA SER A 88 -16.27 3.42 -11.37
C SER A 88 -16.58 4.13 -10.04
N LEU A 89 -15.68 4.05 -9.06
CA LEU A 89 -15.80 4.73 -7.76
C LEU A 89 -15.53 6.24 -7.86
N SER A 90 -14.60 6.69 -8.71
CA SER A 90 -14.34 8.12 -8.93
C SER A 90 -15.47 8.84 -9.65
N ASN A 91 -16.24 8.13 -10.48
CA ASN A 91 -17.36 8.71 -11.23
C ASN A 91 -18.65 8.91 -10.41
N MET A 92 -18.68 8.48 -9.15
CA MET A 92 -19.81 8.72 -8.23
C MET A 92 -19.67 10.05 -7.44
N ASN A 93 -18.56 10.78 -7.58
CA ASN A 93 -18.27 12.01 -6.82
C ASN A 93 -18.04 13.26 -7.70
N THR A 94 -18.81 13.44 -8.78
CA THR A 94 -18.80 14.72 -9.52
C THR A 94 -20.21 15.22 -9.77
N ASN A 95 -20.75 16.00 -8.83
CA ASN A 95 -21.78 16.99 -9.10
C ASN A 95 -21.57 18.18 -8.16
N VAL A 96 -20.63 19.07 -8.51
CA VAL A 96 -20.85 20.54 -8.52
C VAL A 96 -19.89 21.13 -9.57
N LEU A 97 -20.45 21.55 -10.70
CA LEU A 97 -19.80 22.45 -11.66
C LEU A 97 -19.82 23.86 -11.07
N THR A 98 -18.67 24.53 -10.97
CA THR A 98 -18.61 26.00 -11.02
C THR A 98 -17.65 26.40 -12.14
N PRO A 99 -18.04 27.33 -13.04
CA PRO A 99 -17.17 27.79 -14.11
C PRO A 99 -16.20 28.82 -13.54
N PHE A 100 -14.94 28.45 -13.33
CA PHE A 100 -13.88 29.43 -13.06
C PHE A 100 -13.58 30.19 -14.35
N SER A 101 -14.00 31.44 -14.41
CA SER A 101 -13.53 32.43 -15.38
C SER A 101 -12.13 32.90 -14.96
N PRO A 102 -11.08 32.78 -15.79
CA PRO A 102 -9.77 33.33 -15.44
C PRO A 102 -9.78 34.84 -15.68
N LEU A 103 -9.87 35.62 -14.60
CA LEU A 103 -9.51 37.03 -14.62
C LEU A 103 -7.98 37.11 -14.78
N ALA A 104 -7.52 37.36 -16.01
CA ALA A 104 -6.12 37.61 -16.33
C ALA A 104 -5.61 38.82 -15.53
N THR A 105 -4.96 38.55 -14.40
CA THR A 105 -4.28 39.57 -13.61
C THR A 105 -2.82 39.55 -14.02
N ASN A 106 -2.48 40.46 -14.93
CA ASN A 106 -1.14 40.98 -15.24
C ASN A 106 -0.05 39.94 -15.57
N MET A 107 0.01 39.54 -16.85
CA MET A 107 1.29 39.22 -17.47
C MET A 107 2.14 40.49 -17.46
N MET A 108 3.21 40.52 -16.67
CA MET A 108 4.32 41.41 -16.98
C MET A 108 4.98 40.85 -18.24
N ASP A 109 4.86 41.58 -19.33
CA ASP A 109 5.46 41.24 -20.62
C ASP A 109 6.97 41.05 -20.49
N PHE A 110 7.49 39.94 -21.01
CA PHE A 110 8.92 39.74 -21.18
C PHE A 110 9.41 40.63 -22.33
N VAL A 111 10.25 41.63 -22.03
CA VAL A 111 10.98 42.39 -23.04
C VAL A 111 12.29 41.65 -23.36
N PRO A 112 12.52 41.19 -24.61
CA PRO A 112 13.79 40.59 -24.97
C PRO A 112 14.89 41.65 -25.07
N VAL A 113 16.03 41.41 -24.40
CA VAL A 113 17.26 42.20 -24.57
C VAL A 113 17.90 41.80 -25.91
N SER A 114 18.13 42.78 -26.78
CA SER A 114 19.05 42.65 -27.92
C SER A 114 20.41 43.22 -27.52
N GLU A 115 21.49 42.51 -27.87
CA GLU A 115 22.87 43.04 -27.83
C GLU A 115 23.07 44.15 -28.87
#